data_AF-A0A5N6YJB9-F1
#
_entry.id   AF-A0A5N6YJB9-F1
#
_cell.length_a   1.000
_cell.length_b   1.000
_cell.length_c   1.000
_cell.angle_alpha   90.00
_cell.angle_beta   90.00
_cell.angle_gamma   90.00
#
_symmetry.space_group_name_H-M   'P 1'
#
loop_
_entity.id
_entity.type
_entity.pdbx_description
1 polymer ?
#
loop_
_entity_poly.entity_id
_entity_poly.type
_entity_poly.pdbx_seq_one_letter_code
_entity_poly.pdbx_strand_id
1 'polypeptide(L)'
;MRISIISVAVTACCLFLVGCGILLYNNTRVPPEAMDRHAYCADCINYASRVDDMIRRSKNVRGNKQFFKYASDVSCRGQLLISKRCLRYRRAFLDDPDKFMFDIEVPSQACIAIKAC
;
A
#
# COMPACT_ATOMS: atom_id res chain seq x y z
N MET A 1 -30.26 -34.53 18.21
CA MET A 1 -29.36 -33.39 18.52
C MET A 1 -27.95 -33.52 17.96
N ARG A 2 -27.27 -34.69 17.93
CA ARG A 2 -25.89 -34.82 17.41
C ARG A 2 -25.70 -34.42 15.93
N ILE A 3 -26.67 -34.73 15.07
CA ILE A 3 -26.62 -34.39 13.63
C ILE A 3 -26.65 -32.86 13.41
N SER A 4 -27.37 -32.13 14.28
CA SER A 4 -27.47 -30.66 14.23
C SER A 4 -26.15 -29.98 14.63
N ILE A 5 -25.38 -30.58 15.54
CA ILE A 5 -24.09 -30.04 15.98
C ILE A 5 -23.04 -30.21 14.87
N ILE A 6 -23.08 -31.34 14.16
CA ILE A 6 -22.16 -31.61 13.05
C ILE A 6 -22.44 -30.65 11.88
N SER A 7 -23.70 -30.42 11.52
CA SER A 7 -24.04 -29.47 10.44
C SER A 7 -23.65 -28.03 10.78
N VAL A 8 -23.85 -27.59 12.03
CA VAL A 8 -23.41 -26.27 12.49
C VAL A 8 -21.88 -26.14 12.46
N ALA A 9 -21.14 -27.16 12.91
CA ALA A 9 -19.69 -27.16 12.87
C ALA A 9 -19.12 -27.09 11.44
N VAL A 10 -19.72 -27.82 10.49
CA VAL A 10 -19.33 -27.77 9.07
C VAL A 10 -19.61 -26.38 8.49
N THR A 11 -20.78 -25.81 8.77
CA THR A 11 -21.14 -24.47 8.25
C THR A 11 -20.21 -23.38 8.79
N ALA A 12 -19.89 -23.42 10.08
CA ALA A 12 -18.93 -22.51 10.70
C ALA A 12 -17.52 -22.67 10.10
N CYS A 13 -17.08 -23.91 9.86
CA CYS A 13 -15.80 -24.19 9.22
C CYS A 13 -15.75 -23.63 7.78
N CYS A 14 -16.81 -23.82 6.99
CA CYS A 14 -16.91 -23.27 5.64
C CYS A 14 -16.84 -21.73 5.64
N LEU A 15 -17.58 -21.07 6.54
CA LEU A 15 -17.54 -19.60 6.66
C LEU A 15 -16.15 -19.10 7.09
N PHE A 16 -15.50 -19.82 8.00
CA PHE A 16 -14.14 -19.50 8.43
C PHE A 16 -13.14 -19.63 7.26
N LEU A 17 -13.24 -20.69 6.47
CA LEU A 17 -12.39 -20.90 5.29
C LEU A 17 -12.63 -19.82 4.22
N VAL A 18 -13.88 -19.41 3.98
CA VAL A 18 -14.20 -18.29 3.08
C VAL A 18 -13.63 -16.98 3.61
N GLY A 19 -13.77 -16.71 4.91
CA GLY A 19 -13.19 -15.53 5.55
C GLY A 19 -11.67 -15.47 5.43
N CYS A 20 -10.98 -16.59 5.71
CA CYS A 20 -9.55 -16.73 5.51
C CYS A 20 -9.16 -16.56 4.03
N GLY A 21 -9.93 -17.14 3.11
CA GLY A 21 -9.73 -16.98 1.68
C GLY A 21 -9.81 -15.52 1.24
N ILE A 22 -10.80 -14.77 1.71
CA ILE A 22 -10.94 -13.34 1.40
C ILE A 22 -9.77 -12.54 1.99
N LEU A 23 -9.39 -12.80 3.24
CA LEU A 23 -8.24 -12.14 3.88
C LEU A 23 -6.93 -12.39 3.13
N LEU A 24 -6.63 -13.65 2.81
CA LEU A 24 -5.43 -14.03 2.08
C LEU A 24 -5.44 -13.48 0.65
N TYR A 25 -6.59 -13.53 -0.03
CA TYR A 25 -6.77 -12.97 -1.37
C TYR A 25 -6.50 -11.47 -1.37
N ASN A 26 -7.04 -10.72 -0.40
CA ASN A 26 -6.86 -9.28 -0.33
C ASN A 26 -5.41 -8.89 0.05
N ASN A 27 -4.72 -9.73 0.83
CA ASN A 27 -3.37 -9.47 1.30
C ASN A 27 -2.27 -9.83 0.28
N THR A 28 -2.62 -10.59 -0.76
CA THR A 28 -1.73 -11.02 -1.86
C THR A 28 -2.06 -10.37 -3.20
N ARG A 29 -3.19 -9.66 -3.31
CA ARG A 29 -3.61 -9.03 -4.57
C ARG A 29 -2.69 -7.86 -4.94
N VAL A 30 -1.91 -8.05 -6.00
CA VAL A 30 -1.44 -6.92 -6.81
C VAL A 30 -2.68 -6.37 -7.54
N PRO A 31 -2.95 -5.05 -7.54
CA PRO A 31 -4.14 -4.50 -8.18
C PRO A 31 -4.27 -4.95 -9.64
N PRO A 32 -5.47 -5.17 -10.18
CA PRO A 32 -5.66 -5.55 -11.60
C PRO A 32 -5.09 -4.51 -12.58
N GLU A 33 -4.83 -3.30 -12.10
CA GLU A 33 -4.18 -2.19 -12.80
C GLU A 33 -2.66 -2.40 -13.01
N ALA A 34 -2.08 -3.40 -12.36
CA ALA A 34 -0.68 -3.83 -12.44
C ALA A 34 -0.54 -5.10 -13.29
N MET A 35 -1.14 -5.09 -14.50
CA MET A 35 -0.90 -6.15 -15.50
C MET A 35 0.60 -6.38 -15.74
N ASP A 36 1.43 -5.38 -15.47
CA ASP A 36 2.88 -5.49 -15.36
C ASP A 36 3.34 -5.07 -13.95
N ARG A 37 3.80 -6.07 -13.17
CA ARG A 37 4.35 -5.89 -11.82
C ARG A 37 5.60 -4.99 -11.84
N HIS A 38 6.42 -5.06 -12.89
CA HIS A 38 7.61 -4.23 -13.01
C HIS A 38 7.24 -2.76 -13.23
N ALA A 39 6.26 -2.49 -14.09
CA ALA A 39 5.74 -1.13 -14.28
C ALA A 39 5.13 -0.56 -12.99
N TYR A 40 4.35 -1.36 -12.25
CA TYR A 40 3.77 -0.93 -10.98
C TYR A 40 4.83 -0.65 -9.89
N CYS A 41 5.88 -1.48 -9.82
CA CYS A 41 7.00 -1.26 -8.91
C CYS A 41 7.81 -0.02 -9.31
N ALA A 42 8.11 0.17 -10.60
CA ALA A 42 8.82 1.34 -11.11
C ALA A 42 8.03 2.64 -10.84
N ASP A 43 6.71 2.62 -11.03
CA ASP A 43 5.83 3.75 -10.71
C ASP A 43 5.87 4.10 -9.22
N CYS A 44 5.87 3.09 -8.33
CA CYS A 44 6.04 3.32 -6.90
C CYS A 44 7.38 3.96 -6.59
N ILE A 45 8.48 3.41 -7.12
CA ILE A 45 9.84 3.92 -6.86
C ILE A 45 9.96 5.37 -7.33
N ASN A 46 9.43 5.70 -8.51
CA ASN A 46 9.40 7.06 -9.03
C ASN A 46 8.55 8.00 -8.16
N TYR A 47 7.38 7.54 -7.71
CA TYR A 47 6.52 8.29 -6.80
C TYR A 47 7.24 8.55 -5.46
N ALA A 48 7.84 7.53 -4.86
CA ALA A 48 8.52 7.60 -3.58
C ALA A 48 9.77 8.49 -3.64
N SER A 49 10.58 8.34 -4.70
CA SER A 49 11.75 9.21 -4.94
C SER A 49 11.35 10.68 -5.01
N ARG A 50 10.20 10.98 -5.61
CA ARG A 50 9.70 12.35 -5.71
C ARG A 50 9.21 12.91 -4.38
N VAL A 51 8.61 12.08 -3.53
CA VAL A 51 8.27 12.47 -2.15
C VAL A 51 9.54 12.78 -1.36
N ASP A 52 10.55 11.91 -1.43
CA ASP A 52 11.84 12.12 -0.75
C ASP A 52 12.56 13.38 -1.25
N ASP A 53 12.59 13.61 -2.57
CA ASP A 53 13.15 14.82 -3.16
C ASP A 53 12.50 16.10 -2.60
N MET A 54 11.18 16.11 -2.41
CA MET A 54 10.47 17.24 -1.81
C MET A 54 10.88 17.47 -0.34
N ILE A 55 11.08 16.40 0.41
CA ILE A 55 11.53 16.45 1.81
C ILE A 55 12.96 16.95 1.88
N ARG A 56 13.88 16.41 1.06
CA ARG A 56 15.30 16.79 1.03
C ARG A 56 15.53 18.24 0.61
N ARG A 57 14.71 18.77 -0.30
CA ARG A 57 14.79 20.18 -0.75
C ARG A 57 14.26 21.16 0.28
N SER A 58 13.48 20.69 1.25
CA SER A 58 12.83 21.52 2.26
C SER A 58 13.58 21.43 3.58
N LYS A 59 13.96 22.57 4.16
CA LYS A 59 14.76 22.58 5.40
C LYS A 59 13.93 22.15 6.60
N ASN A 60 14.46 21.24 7.42
CA ASN A 60 13.91 20.84 8.72
C ASN A 60 12.47 20.29 8.67
N VAL A 61 12.06 19.60 7.59
CA VAL A 61 10.72 19.02 7.47
C VAL A 61 10.68 17.50 7.64
N ARG A 62 11.84 16.81 7.68
CA ARG A 62 11.89 15.38 8.03
C ARG A 62 11.36 15.19 9.45
N GLY A 63 10.52 14.18 9.68
CA GLY A 63 9.81 14.03 10.95
C GLY A 63 8.42 14.71 10.98
N ASN A 64 8.12 15.60 10.03
CA ASN A 64 6.85 16.31 10.02
C ASN A 64 5.78 15.53 9.23
N LYS A 65 4.83 14.92 9.95
CA LYS A 65 3.68 14.17 9.39
C LYS A 65 2.88 14.98 8.37
N GLN A 66 2.64 16.27 8.64
CA GLN A 66 1.85 17.12 7.76
C GLN A 66 2.60 17.39 6.45
N PHE A 67 3.91 17.64 6.54
CA PHE A 67 4.73 17.81 5.35
C PHE A 67 4.83 16.53 4.53
N PHE A 68 4.99 15.36 5.19
CA PHE A 68 5.01 14.07 4.51
C PHE A 68 3.70 13.80 3.75
N LYS A 69 2.55 14.10 4.37
CA LYS A 69 1.24 14.03 3.71
C LYS A 69 1.16 14.98 2.51
N TYR A 70 1.57 16.23 2.68
CA TYR A 70 1.61 17.21 1.59
C TYR A 70 2.48 16.74 0.42
N ALA A 71 3.71 16.27 0.69
CA ALA A 71 4.62 15.78 -0.32
C ALA A 71 4.06 14.56 -1.07
N SER A 72 3.39 13.67 -0.34
CA SER A 72 2.66 12.52 -0.91
C SER A 72 1.53 12.96 -1.83
N ASP A 73 0.70 13.92 -1.39
CA ASP A 73 -0.43 14.45 -2.16
C ASP A 73 0.05 15.11 -3.47
N VAL A 74 1.07 15.96 -3.40
CA VAL A 74 1.64 16.67 -4.56
C VAL A 74 2.37 15.74 -5.53
N SER A 75 2.93 14.65 -5.02
CA SER A 75 3.60 13.64 -5.85
C SER A 75 2.60 12.84 -6.69
N CYS A 76 1.36 12.71 -6.23
CA CYS A 76 0.27 12.02 -6.93
C CYS A 76 -0.35 12.88 -8.05
N ARG A 77 0.27 12.89 -9.24
CA ARG A 77 -0.17 13.69 -10.40
C ARG A 77 0.08 12.98 -11.74
N GLY A 78 -0.44 13.57 -12.82
CA GLY A 78 -0.19 13.11 -14.19
C GLY A 78 -0.70 11.70 -14.44
N GLN A 79 0.07 10.88 -15.16
CA GLN A 79 -0.32 9.51 -15.50
C GLN A 79 -0.53 8.60 -14.27
N LEU A 80 0.21 8.83 -13.18
CA LEU A 80 0.03 8.06 -11.95
C LEU A 80 -1.32 8.36 -11.27
N LEU A 81 -1.84 9.58 -11.44
CA LEU A 81 -3.17 9.97 -10.96
C LEU A 81 -4.27 9.46 -11.88
N ILE A 82 -4.09 9.59 -13.20
CA ILE A 82 -5.05 9.10 -14.20
C ILE A 82 -5.25 7.58 -14.06
N SER A 83 -4.15 6.84 -13.92
CA SER A 83 -4.17 5.39 -13.66
C SER A 83 -4.59 5.02 -12.24
N LYS A 84 -4.80 5.99 -11.34
CA LYS A 84 -5.13 5.80 -9.91
C LYS A 84 -4.07 5.04 -9.08
N ARG A 85 -2.92 4.69 -9.66
CA ARG A 85 -1.82 3.99 -8.98
C ARG A 85 -1.26 4.78 -7.81
N CYS A 86 -1.02 6.09 -7.98
CA CYS A 86 -0.48 6.90 -6.87
C CYS A 86 -1.43 7.01 -5.67
N LEU A 87 -2.75 6.90 -5.86
CA LEU A 87 -3.69 6.91 -4.75
C LEU A 87 -3.50 5.69 -3.84
N ARG A 88 -3.05 4.55 -4.40
CA ARG A 88 -2.73 3.34 -3.65
C ARG A 88 -1.43 3.49 -2.89
N TYR A 89 -0.35 3.93 -3.54
CA TYR A 89 0.94 4.19 -2.87
C TYR A 89 0.78 5.20 -1.74
N ARG A 90 0.10 6.32 -2.03
CA ARG A 90 -0.23 7.37 -1.05
C ARG A 90 -0.95 6.79 0.16
N ARG A 91 -2.01 6.01 -0.04
CA ARG A 91 -2.74 5.39 1.07
C ARG A 91 -1.84 4.49 1.90
N ALA A 92 -1.03 3.65 1.26
CA ALA A 92 -0.17 2.70 1.95
C ALA A 92 0.95 3.39 2.76
N PHE A 93 1.58 4.44 2.21
CA PHE A 93 2.58 5.21 2.94
C PHE A 93 1.99 6.04 4.08
N LEU A 94 0.75 6.52 3.95
CA LEU A 94 0.07 7.28 4.99
C LEU A 94 -0.62 6.42 6.05
N ASP A 95 -0.60 5.09 5.90
CA ASP A 95 -1.10 4.16 6.92
C ASP A 95 -0.16 4.12 8.15
N ASP A 96 1.15 4.22 7.91
CA ASP A 96 2.18 4.35 8.96
C ASP A 96 3.16 5.48 8.61
N PRO A 97 2.73 6.75 8.78
CA PRO A 97 3.56 7.89 8.39
C PRO A 97 4.81 8.04 9.26
N ASP A 98 4.80 7.54 10.51
CA ASP A 98 5.94 7.57 11.43
C ASP A 98 7.11 6.74 10.88
N LYS A 99 6.81 5.59 10.30
CA LYS A 99 7.79 4.77 9.59
C LYS A 99 8.19 5.37 8.25
N PHE A 100 7.21 5.62 7.38
CA PHE A 100 7.49 5.89 5.98
C PHE A 100 8.05 7.28 5.70
N MET A 101 7.95 8.24 6.62
CA MET A 101 8.65 9.51 6.48
C MET A 101 10.18 9.38 6.49
N PHE A 102 10.71 8.30 7.05
CA PHE A 102 12.15 7.98 7.05
C PHE A 102 12.48 6.92 6.00
N ASP A 103 11.74 5.81 5.95
CA ASP A 103 12.03 4.70 5.03
C ASP A 103 12.00 5.13 3.55
N ILE A 104 11.26 6.20 3.21
CA ILE A 104 11.20 6.73 1.85
C ILE A 104 12.54 7.27 1.32
N GLU A 105 13.53 7.48 2.19
CA GLU A 105 14.93 7.76 1.80
C GLU A 105 15.55 6.64 0.96
N VAL A 106 15.02 5.42 1.09
CA VAL A 106 15.36 4.29 0.22
C VAL A 106 14.07 3.85 -0.52
N PRO A 107 13.71 4.54 -1.63
CA PRO A 107 12.43 4.35 -2.32
C PRO A 107 12.10 2.88 -2.68
N SER A 108 13.12 2.10 -3.08
CA SER A 108 12.94 0.69 -3.39
C SER A 108 12.49 -0.14 -2.19
N GLN A 109 13.11 0.06 -1.02
CA GLN A 109 12.75 -0.65 0.21
C GLN A 109 11.38 -0.21 0.73
N ALA A 110 11.08 1.08 0.66
CA ALA A 110 9.76 1.59 1.01
C ALA A 110 8.64 0.97 0.14
N CYS A 111 8.88 0.83 -1.17
CA CYS A 111 7.94 0.21 -2.09
C CYS A 111 7.77 -1.31 -1.88
N ILE A 112 8.83 -2.02 -1.48
CA ILE A 112 8.73 -3.42 -1.04
C ILE A 112 7.88 -3.54 0.22
N ALA A 113 8.10 -2.66 1.20
CA ALA A 113 7.38 -2.69 2.47
C ALA A 113 5.86 -2.49 2.32
N ILE A 114 5.41 -1.70 1.33
CA ILE A 114 3.99 -1.55 0.99
C ILE A 114 3.47 -2.54 -0.06
N LYS A 115 4.27 -3.56 -0.42
CA LYS A 115 3.94 -4.58 -1.43
C LYS A 115 3.64 -4.01 -2.81
N ALA A 116 4.24 -2.86 -3.15
CA ALA A 116 4.22 -2.31 -4.50
C ALA A 116 5.34 -2.89 -5.37
N CYS A 117 6.37 -3.41 -4.72
CA CYS A 117 7.35 -4.36 -5.21
C CYS A 117 7.23 -5.61 -4.32
#